data_AF-A0A090WUR6-F1
#
_entry.id   AF-A0A090WUR6-F1
#
_cell.length_a   1.000
_cell.length_b   1.000
_cell.length_c   1.000
_cell.angle_alpha   90.00
_cell.angle_beta   90.00
_cell.angle_gamma   90.00
#
_symmetry.space_group_name_H-M   'P 1'
#
loop_
_entity.id
_entity.type
_entity.pdbx_description
1 polymer ?
#
loop_
_entity_poly.entity_id
_entity_poly.type
_entity_poly.pdbx_seq_one_letter_code
_entity_poly.pdbx_strand_id
1 'polypeptide(L)'
;MGAIQTKGGNILQFGEYVEQDGEQVFKRVAVKDFAVINNHKDRTIHEKKNGLWFVNESTLPAYTIDEVVSGLEAHDNVLIRTQILNEEGEKTVLTRAESLKSLKDNGKLYVEGANLQVNEYGSPLFADFFFFITGFHGFHVLSGIIINIIIFFNVLLGTYEKRRSYEMVEKVGLYWHFVDLVWVFVFTFFYLV
;
A
#
# COMPACT_ATOMS: atom_id res chain seq x y z
N MET A 1 1.43 14.72 -1.46
CA MET A 1 0.56 13.61 -1.89
C MET A 1 -0.52 13.46 -0.82
N GLY A 2 -1.53 12.63 -1.01
CA GLY A 2 -2.64 12.55 -0.07
C GLY A 2 -3.95 12.20 -0.75
N ALA A 3 -4.69 11.29 -0.13
CA ALA A 3 -5.97 10.82 -0.60
C ALA A 3 -6.92 10.58 0.57
N ILE A 4 -8.21 10.41 0.26
CA ILE A 4 -9.22 10.12 1.29
C ILE A 4 -9.80 8.74 1.07
N GLN A 5 -9.75 7.92 2.12
CA GLN A 5 -10.42 6.63 2.13
C GLN A 5 -11.92 6.84 2.38
N THR A 6 -12.73 6.20 1.54
CA THR A 6 -14.18 6.14 1.69
C THR A 6 -14.59 5.07 2.70
N LYS A 7 -15.81 5.14 3.23
CA LYS A 7 -16.40 4.08 4.06
C LYS A 7 -16.40 2.70 3.40
N GLY A 8 -16.44 2.65 2.06
CA GLY A 8 -16.35 1.43 1.26
C GLY A 8 -14.93 0.92 1.00
N GLY A 9 -13.90 1.54 1.57
CA GLY A 9 -12.49 1.14 1.39
C GLY A 9 -11.81 1.67 0.13
N ASN A 10 -12.58 2.26 -0.80
CA ASN A 10 -12.06 2.90 -2.01
C ASN A 10 -11.34 4.22 -1.67
N ILE A 11 -10.36 4.58 -2.49
CA ILE A 11 -9.57 5.81 -2.32
C ILE A 11 -10.03 6.90 -3.29
N LEU A 12 -10.24 8.11 -2.76
CA LEU A 12 -10.52 9.32 -3.51
C LEU A 12 -9.23 10.11 -3.71
N GLN A 13 -8.88 10.35 -4.97
CA GLN A 13 -7.70 11.11 -5.35
C GLN A 13 -8.11 12.50 -5.81
N PHE A 14 -7.32 13.52 -5.46
CA PHE A 14 -7.58 14.90 -5.84
C PHE A 14 -6.71 15.31 -7.02
N GLY A 15 -7.26 16.14 -7.89
CA GLY A 15 -6.52 16.68 -9.01
C GLY A 15 -7.28 17.78 -9.74
N GLU A 16 -6.58 18.43 -10.65
CA GLU A 16 -7.08 19.50 -11.50
C GLU A 16 -6.78 19.16 -12.96
N TYR A 17 -7.60 19.66 -13.88
CA TYR A 17 -7.29 19.58 -15.30
C TYR A 17 -6.31 20.70 -15.66
N VAL A 18 -5.14 20.33 -16.18
CA VAL A 18 -4.14 21.27 -16.70
C VAL A 18 -4.01 21.01 -18.20
N GLU A 19 -4.08 22.06 -19.01
CA GLU A 19 -3.72 21.95 -20.42
C GLU A 19 -2.20 21.82 -20.55
N GLN A 20 -1.76 20.66 -21.04
CA GLN A 20 -0.37 20.40 -21.37
C GLN A 20 -0.33 19.92 -22.82
N ASP A 21 0.41 20.64 -23.67
CA ASP A 21 0.58 20.33 -25.10
C ASP A 21 -0.73 20.18 -25.92
N GLY A 22 -1.78 20.90 -25.52
CA GLY A 22 -3.08 20.90 -26.21
C GLY A 22 -4.04 19.78 -25.80
N GLU A 23 -3.69 18.98 -24.79
CA GLU A 23 -4.53 17.92 -24.22
C GLU A 23 -4.83 18.24 -22.74
N GLN A 24 -6.07 17.97 -22.29
CA GLN A 24 -6.46 18.18 -20.89
C GLN A 24 -6.01 16.99 -20.05
N VAL A 25 -4.90 17.17 -19.31
CA VAL A 25 -4.35 16.10 -18.45
C VAL A 25 -4.80 16.33 -17.01
N PHE A 26 -5.32 15.27 -16.39
CA PHE A 26 -5.67 15.30 -14.96
C PHE A 26 -4.42 15.20 -14.09
N LYS A 27 -3.95 16.33 -13.57
CA LYS A 27 -2.78 16.41 -12.69
C LYS A 27 -3.21 16.22 -11.23
N ARG A 28 -2.53 15.30 -10.52
CA ARG A 28 -2.80 15.08 -9.09
C ARG A 28 -2.34 16.29 -8.27
N VAL A 29 -3.22 16.77 -7.40
CA VAL A 29 -2.96 17.86 -6.44
C VAL A 29 -2.88 17.25 -5.06
N ALA A 30 -1.90 17.66 -4.25
CA ALA A 30 -1.79 17.14 -2.89
C ALA A 30 -2.80 17.83 -1.96
N VAL A 31 -3.33 17.08 -1.00
CA VAL A 31 -4.28 17.62 0.00
C VAL A 31 -3.71 18.80 0.77
N LYS A 32 -2.41 18.77 1.06
CA LYS A 32 -1.69 19.89 1.71
C LYS A 32 -1.73 21.22 0.94
N ASP A 33 -1.93 21.18 -0.38
CA ASP A 33 -1.84 22.36 -1.25
C ASP A 33 -3.18 23.13 -1.28
N PHE A 34 -4.29 22.49 -0.89
CA PHE A 34 -5.62 23.11 -0.91
C PHE A 34 -6.40 23.01 0.42
N ALA A 35 -6.04 22.08 1.32
CA ALA A 35 -6.72 21.94 2.60
C ALA A 35 -6.46 23.16 3.49
N VAL A 36 -7.54 23.76 4.00
CA VAL A 36 -7.46 24.89 4.93
C VAL A 36 -7.39 24.32 6.34
N ILE A 37 -6.25 24.53 7.01
CA ILE A 37 -6.09 24.16 8.42
C ILE A 37 -6.87 25.19 9.24
N ASN A 38 -8.12 24.87 9.57
CA ASN A 38 -8.90 25.68 10.49
C ASN A 38 -8.60 25.20 11.91
N ASN A 39 -7.92 26.07 12.65
CA ASN A 39 -7.52 26.00 14.06
C ASN A 39 -8.02 24.73 14.80
N HIS A 40 -7.07 23.82 15.03
CA HIS A 40 -7.26 22.51 15.62
C HIS A 40 -8.30 22.49 16.75
N LYS A 41 -9.29 21.60 16.66
CA LYS A 41 -9.79 20.96 17.88
C LYS A 41 -8.58 20.24 18.48
N ASP A 42 -7.94 20.84 19.47
CA ASP A 42 -6.88 20.20 20.26
C ASP A 42 -7.42 18.91 20.87
N ARG A 43 -7.26 17.81 20.14
CA ARG A 43 -7.44 16.47 20.67
C ARG A 43 -6.05 15.95 21.00
N THR A 44 -5.67 16.08 22.25
CA THR A 44 -4.42 15.53 22.78
C THR A 44 -4.43 14.01 22.62
N ILE A 45 -3.42 13.47 21.95
CA ILE A 45 -3.20 12.02 21.87
C ILE A 45 -2.85 11.53 23.28
N HIS A 46 -3.41 10.39 23.68
CA HIS A 46 -3.03 9.74 24.92
C HIS A 46 -1.60 9.19 24.82
N GLU A 47 -0.63 9.92 25.38
CA GLU A 47 0.74 9.44 25.51
C GLU A 47 0.85 8.43 26.66
N LYS A 48 1.82 7.50 26.63
CA LYS A 48 2.01 6.48 27.69
C LYS A 48 2.09 7.05 29.12
N LYS A 49 2.49 8.30 29.27
CA LYS A 49 2.55 9.03 30.55
C LYS A 49 1.20 9.64 31.00
N ASN A 50 0.25 9.83 30.08
CA ASN A 50 -1.05 10.49 30.29
C ASN A 50 -2.25 9.61 29.86
N GLY A 51 -2.01 8.37 29.44
CA GLY A 51 -2.99 7.47 28.84
C GLY A 51 -3.59 6.48 29.82
N LEU A 52 -4.83 6.05 29.53
CA LEU A 52 -5.46 4.91 30.20
C LEU A 52 -4.60 3.66 29.95
N TRP A 53 -4.25 2.95 31.02
CA TRP A 53 -3.53 1.68 30.91
C TRP A 53 -4.33 0.72 30.02
N PHE A 54 -3.63 0.05 29.10
CA PHE A 54 -4.20 -0.86 28.09
C PHE A 54 -5.04 -0.24 26.97
N VAL A 55 -5.06 1.09 26.82
CA VAL A 55 -5.72 1.76 25.68
C VAL A 55 -4.67 2.24 24.68
N ASN A 56 -4.66 1.65 23.48
CA ASN A 56 -3.89 2.13 22.33
C ASN A 56 -4.83 2.90 21.39
N GLU A 57 -4.53 4.17 21.12
CA GLU A 57 -5.20 4.94 20.07
C GLU A 57 -4.34 4.96 18.80
N SER A 58 -4.99 4.93 17.63
CA SER A 58 -4.33 5.11 16.33
C SER A 58 -3.77 6.52 16.20
N THR A 59 -2.71 6.69 15.40
CA THR A 59 -2.16 8.00 15.07
C THR A 59 -3.22 8.89 14.43
N LEU A 60 -3.29 10.15 14.84
CA LEU A 60 -4.19 11.12 14.21
C LEU A 60 -3.78 11.35 12.75
N PRO A 61 -4.75 11.44 11.82
CA PRO A 61 -4.45 11.87 10.47
C PRO A 61 -3.98 13.34 10.48
N ALA A 62 -3.11 13.69 9.53
CA ALA A 62 -2.61 15.06 9.39
C ALA A 62 -3.73 16.09 9.07
N TYR A 63 -4.80 15.64 8.42
CA TYR A 63 -5.95 16.44 8.05
C TYR A 63 -7.26 15.71 8.40
N THR A 64 -8.25 16.46 8.86
CA THR A 64 -9.63 16.02 9.06
C THR A 64 -10.43 16.13 7.78
N ILE A 65 -11.54 15.37 7.67
CA ILE A 65 -12.41 15.45 6.49
C ILE A 65 -12.98 16.86 6.33
N ASP A 66 -13.36 17.50 7.43
CA ASP A 66 -13.95 18.85 7.42
C ASP A 66 -12.97 19.90 6.85
N GLU A 67 -11.69 19.81 7.19
CA GLU A 67 -10.65 20.71 6.63
C GLU A 67 -10.46 20.50 5.12
N VAL A 68 -10.54 19.24 4.66
CA VAL A 68 -10.45 18.93 3.23
C VAL A 68 -11.72 19.41 2.51
N VAL A 69 -12.90 19.26 3.11
CA VAL A 69 -14.16 19.80 2.56
C VAL A 69 -14.08 21.32 2.44
N SER A 70 -13.66 22.02 3.50
CA SER A 70 -13.48 23.48 3.47
C SER A 70 -12.43 23.90 2.44
N GLY A 71 -11.34 23.15 2.30
CA GLY A 71 -10.33 23.39 1.27
C GLY A 71 -10.87 23.22 -0.15
N LEU A 72 -11.69 22.19 -0.38
CA LEU A 72 -12.34 21.92 -1.66
C LEU A 72 -13.41 22.97 -2.00
N GLU A 73 -14.11 23.50 -0.99
CA GLU A 73 -15.05 24.61 -1.16
C GLU A 73 -14.32 25.93 -1.53
N ALA A 74 -13.10 26.13 -1.04
CA ALA A 74 -12.27 27.31 -1.35
C ALA A 74 -11.58 27.24 -2.73
N HIS A 75 -11.35 26.05 -3.28
CA HIS A 75 -10.63 25.84 -4.54
C HIS A 75 -11.55 25.24 -5.61
N ASP A 76 -11.96 26.07 -6.58
CA ASP A 76 -12.97 25.70 -7.58
C ASP A 76 -12.48 24.73 -8.66
N ASN A 77 -11.17 24.69 -8.86
CA ASN A 77 -10.45 23.90 -9.86
C ASN A 77 -10.17 22.45 -9.45
N VAL A 78 -10.31 22.11 -8.16
CA VAL A 78 -9.96 20.77 -7.65
C VAL A 78 -11.17 19.84 -7.74
N LEU A 79 -10.98 18.69 -8.37
CA LEU A 79 -11.97 17.64 -8.56
C LEU A 79 -11.52 16.33 -7.92
N ILE A 80 -12.48 15.44 -7.67
CA ILE A 80 -12.23 14.11 -7.12
C ILE A 80 -12.26 13.07 -8.23
N ARG A 81 -11.17 12.31 -8.33
CA ARG A 81 -11.06 11.10 -9.14
C ARG A 81 -11.30 9.88 -8.26
N THR A 82 -12.23 9.02 -8.67
CA THR A 82 -12.49 7.75 -7.99
C THR A 82 -11.63 6.61 -8.54
N GLN A 83 -11.66 5.46 -7.88
CA GLN A 83 -11.04 4.22 -8.37
C GLN A 83 -11.94 3.44 -9.35
N ILE A 84 -13.20 3.82 -9.52
CA ILE A 84 -14.13 3.13 -10.42
C ILE A 84 -13.79 3.52 -11.86
N LEU A 85 -13.84 2.55 -12.77
CA LEU A 85 -13.63 2.79 -14.20
C LEU A 85 -14.99 3.06 -14.88
N ASN A 86 -15.02 4.03 -15.79
CA ASN A 86 -16.11 4.26 -16.71
C ASN A 86 -16.15 3.16 -17.79
N GLU A 87 -17.20 3.16 -18.62
CA GLU A 87 -17.37 2.22 -19.74
C GLU A 87 -16.21 2.27 -20.77
N GLU A 88 -15.48 3.40 -20.81
CA GLU A 88 -14.31 3.64 -21.66
C GLU A 88 -12.98 3.16 -21.01
N GLY A 89 -13.04 2.59 -19.80
CA GLY A 89 -11.84 2.11 -19.07
C GLY A 89 -11.05 3.20 -18.33
N GLU A 90 -11.50 4.44 -18.38
CA GLU A 90 -10.89 5.56 -17.67
C GLU A 90 -11.44 5.71 -16.24
N LYS A 91 -10.62 6.23 -15.32
CA LYS A 91 -11.06 6.48 -13.94
C LYS A 91 -12.10 7.60 -13.90
N THR A 92 -13.22 7.38 -13.23
CA THR A 92 -14.29 8.36 -13.18
C THR A 92 -13.84 9.62 -12.42
N VAL A 93 -13.97 10.79 -13.07
CA VAL A 93 -13.81 12.09 -12.42
C VAL A 93 -15.19 12.62 -12.13
N LEU A 94 -15.48 12.83 -10.84
CA LEU A 94 -16.79 13.31 -10.41
C LEU A 94 -16.92 14.80 -10.70
N THR A 95 -18.14 15.24 -11.01
CA THR A 95 -18.43 16.67 -11.09
C THR A 95 -18.24 17.34 -9.72
N ARG A 96 -18.13 18.67 -9.68
CA ARG A 96 -17.91 19.41 -8.41
C ARG A 96 -18.97 19.09 -7.35
N ALA A 97 -20.23 19.08 -7.73
CA ALA A 97 -21.34 18.80 -6.82
C ALA A 97 -21.29 17.37 -6.28
N GLU A 98 -20.96 16.40 -7.14
CA GLU A 98 -20.81 14.99 -6.76
C GLU A 98 -19.57 14.75 -5.90
N SER A 99 -18.47 15.47 -6.18
CA SER A 99 -17.24 15.44 -5.39
C SER A 99 -17.49 15.87 -3.95
N LEU A 100 -18.16 17.01 -3.76
CA LEU A 100 -18.52 17.50 -2.42
C LEU A 100 -19.47 16.54 -1.69
N LYS A 101 -20.47 16.00 -2.39
CA LYS A 101 -21.40 15.02 -1.83
C LYS A 101 -20.68 13.73 -1.41
N SER A 102 -19.86 13.17 -2.30
CA SER A 102 -19.10 11.94 -2.04
C SER A 102 -18.15 12.11 -0.85
N LEU A 103 -17.49 13.26 -0.74
CA LEU A 103 -16.60 13.55 0.37
C LEU A 103 -17.35 13.67 1.71
N LYS A 104 -18.49 14.37 1.74
CA LYS A 104 -19.33 14.53 2.94
C LYS A 104 -19.97 13.22 3.40
N ASP A 105 -20.49 12.42 2.45
CA ASP A 105 -21.22 11.20 2.78
C ASP A 105 -20.28 10.01 3.08
N ASN A 106 -19.21 9.88 2.29
CA ASN A 106 -18.36 8.69 2.28
C ASN A 106 -16.96 8.92 2.84
N GLY A 107 -16.49 10.16 3.02
CA GLY A 107 -15.18 10.43 3.60
C GLY A 107 -15.04 9.78 4.98
N LYS A 108 -13.95 9.04 5.19
CA LYS A 108 -13.67 8.37 6.47
C LYS A 108 -12.35 8.83 7.08
N LEU A 109 -11.25 8.71 6.33
CA LEU A 109 -9.89 8.94 6.84
C LEU A 109 -9.00 9.55 5.75
N TYR A 110 -8.14 10.49 6.14
CA TYR A 110 -7.02 10.95 5.32
C TYR A 110 -5.90 9.91 5.33
N VAL A 111 -5.33 9.66 4.16
CA VAL A 111 -4.28 8.67 3.92
C VAL A 111 -3.18 9.33 3.11
N GLU A 112 -1.95 9.20 3.57
CA GLU A 112 -0.76 9.60 2.81
C GLU A 112 0.15 8.38 2.63
N GLY A 113 0.54 8.11 1.39
CA GLY A 113 1.43 7.01 1.04
C GLY A 113 0.76 5.62 1.08
N ALA A 114 1.60 4.59 1.17
CA ALA A 114 1.18 3.19 1.24
C ALA A 114 1.58 2.60 2.59
N ASN A 115 0.61 2.01 3.29
CA ASN A 115 0.82 1.22 4.48
C ASN A 115 0.15 -0.16 4.32
N LEU A 116 0.34 -1.06 5.29
CA LEU A 116 -0.20 -2.43 5.26
C LEU A 116 -1.73 -2.51 5.27
N GLN A 117 -2.43 -1.43 5.58
CA GLN A 117 -3.91 -1.40 5.68
C GLN A 117 -4.55 -0.54 4.60
N VAL A 118 -3.83 0.46 4.07
CA VAL A 118 -4.35 1.46 3.15
C VAL A 118 -3.25 1.88 2.18
N ASN A 119 -3.60 1.89 0.90
CA ASN A 119 -2.70 2.27 -0.19
C ASN A 119 -3.26 3.44 -0.98
N GLU A 120 -2.56 4.58 -1.02
CA GLU A 120 -2.96 5.76 -1.80
C GLU A 120 -3.00 5.50 -3.32
N TYR A 121 -2.14 4.59 -3.82
CA TYR A 121 -1.84 4.47 -5.25
C TYR A 121 -2.67 3.42 -5.98
N GLY A 122 -3.34 2.51 -5.27
CA GLY A 122 -4.02 1.37 -5.89
C GLY A 122 -5.12 0.77 -5.02
N SER A 123 -5.71 -0.33 -5.49
CA SER A 123 -6.64 -1.08 -4.66
C SER A 123 -5.86 -1.71 -3.48
N PRO A 124 -6.42 -1.72 -2.27
CA PRO A 124 -5.81 -2.42 -1.14
C PRO A 124 -5.51 -3.90 -1.48
N LEU A 125 -6.40 -4.54 -2.25
CA LEU A 125 -6.27 -5.93 -2.67
C LEU A 125 -4.97 -6.22 -3.43
N PHE A 126 -4.54 -5.32 -4.33
CA PHE A 126 -3.29 -5.53 -5.07
C PHE A 126 -2.07 -5.56 -4.12
N ALA A 127 -2.03 -4.63 -3.17
CA ALA A 127 -0.95 -4.58 -2.18
C ALA A 127 -0.98 -5.82 -1.27
N ASP A 128 -2.15 -6.26 -0.84
CA ASP A 128 -2.31 -7.45 0.00
C ASP A 128 -1.78 -8.70 -0.71
N PHE A 129 -2.17 -8.93 -1.96
CA PHE A 129 -1.67 -10.07 -2.75
C PHE A 129 -0.17 -9.97 -2.99
N PHE A 130 0.34 -8.77 -3.31
CA PHE A 130 1.76 -8.54 -3.50
C PHE A 130 2.58 -8.91 -2.25
N PHE A 131 2.24 -8.35 -1.09
CA PHE A 131 2.97 -8.63 0.15
C PHE A 131 2.79 -10.07 0.64
N PHE A 132 1.61 -10.66 0.45
CA PHE A 132 1.37 -12.05 0.84
C PHE A 132 2.23 -13.03 0.03
N ILE A 133 2.20 -12.93 -1.31
CA ILE A 133 2.93 -13.83 -2.20
C ILE A 133 4.45 -13.66 -2.05
N THR A 134 4.92 -12.41 -2.08
CA THR A 134 6.36 -12.11 -1.94
C THR A 134 6.88 -12.44 -0.54
N GLY A 135 6.10 -12.17 0.52
CA GLY A 135 6.44 -12.51 1.89
C GLY A 135 6.50 -14.02 2.13
N PHE A 136 5.52 -14.78 1.63
CA PHE A 136 5.52 -16.24 1.72
C PHE A 136 6.71 -16.85 0.96
N HIS A 137 7.03 -16.31 -0.21
CA HIS A 137 8.22 -16.72 -0.97
C HIS A 137 9.52 -16.40 -0.21
N GLY A 138 9.65 -15.19 0.33
CA GLY A 138 10.82 -14.78 1.13
C GLY A 138 11.04 -15.68 2.36
N PHE A 139 9.96 -16.17 2.99
CA PHE A 139 10.05 -17.18 4.05
C PHE A 139 10.65 -18.51 3.56
N HIS A 140 10.31 -18.98 2.36
CA HIS A 140 10.87 -20.20 1.77
C HIS A 140 12.34 -20.03 1.37
N VAL A 141 12.71 -18.85 0.86
CA VAL A 141 14.12 -18.52 0.58
C VAL A 141 14.91 -18.54 1.89
N LEU A 142 14.41 -17.90 2.95
CA LEU A 142 15.07 -17.88 4.25
C LEU A 142 15.27 -19.30 4.83
N SER A 143 14.23 -20.14 4.82
CA SER A 143 14.36 -21.52 5.28
C SER A 143 15.34 -22.33 4.43
N GLY A 144 15.35 -22.13 3.11
CA GLY A 144 16.31 -22.75 2.20
C GLY A 144 17.76 -22.33 2.47
N ILE A 145 18.01 -21.05 2.78
CA ILE A 145 19.34 -20.56 3.14
C ILE A 145 19.82 -21.26 4.42
N ILE A 146 18.95 -21.35 5.43
CA ILE A 146 19.27 -22.02 6.69
C ILE A 146 19.63 -23.49 6.45
N ILE A 147 18.83 -24.21 5.65
CA ILE A 147 19.09 -25.62 5.31
C ILE A 147 20.39 -25.77 4.53
N ASN A 148 20.68 -24.88 3.58
CA ASN A 148 21.94 -24.87 2.83
C ASN A 148 23.14 -24.65 3.74
N ILE A 149 23.05 -23.72 4.71
CA ILE A 149 24.11 -23.49 5.70
C ILE A 149 24.33 -24.75 6.56
N ILE A 150 23.27 -25.41 7.01
CA ILE A 150 23.36 -26.65 7.81
C ILE A 150 24.05 -27.75 7.01
N ILE A 151 23.66 -27.96 5.74
CA ILE A 151 24.31 -28.96 4.88
C ILE A 151 25.77 -28.59 4.62
N PHE A 152 26.08 -27.32 4.35
CA PHE A 152 27.44 -26.85 4.13
C PHE A 152 28.35 -27.20 5.31
N PHE A 153 27.93 -26.93 6.55
CA PHE A 153 28.70 -27.33 7.73
C PHE A 153 28.79 -28.84 7.91
N ASN A 154 27.72 -29.59 7.63
CA ASN A 154 27.75 -31.06 7.71
C ASN A 154 28.68 -31.71 6.66
N VAL A 155 28.85 -31.07 5.49
CA VAL A 155 29.85 -31.49 4.49
C VAL A 155 31.26 -31.22 5.00
N LEU A 156 31.54 -30.03 5.55
CA LEU A 156 32.85 -29.69 6.12
C LEU A 156 33.26 -30.61 7.29
N LEU A 157 32.30 -31.05 8.10
CA LEU A 157 32.54 -31.98 9.22
C LEU A 157 32.74 -33.45 8.76
N GLY A 158 32.66 -33.73 7.46
CA GLY A 158 32.81 -35.08 6.91
C GLY A 158 31.66 -36.03 7.26
N THR A 159 30.51 -35.50 7.69
CA THR A 159 29.37 -36.29 8.18
C THR A 159 28.78 -37.19 7.09
N TYR A 160 28.76 -36.71 5.85
CA TYR A 160 28.23 -37.46 4.70
C TYR A 160 29.22 -38.49 4.14
N GLU A 161 30.52 -38.20 4.20
CA GLU A 161 31.58 -39.13 3.82
C GLU A 161 31.61 -40.36 4.75
N LYS A 162 31.37 -40.13 6.05
CA LYS A 162 31.18 -41.21 7.05
C LYS A 162 29.88 -42.01 6.85
N ARG A 163 28.83 -41.42 6.29
CA ARG A 163 27.53 -42.09 6.03
C ARG A 163 27.44 -42.76 4.66
N ARG A 164 28.39 -42.52 3.74
CA ARG A 164 28.39 -43.05 2.35
C ARG A 164 27.13 -42.74 1.53
N SER A 165 26.34 -41.74 1.92
CA SER A 165 25.13 -41.32 1.20
C SER A 165 25.05 -39.79 1.15
N TYR A 166 24.88 -39.27 -0.06
CA TYR A 166 24.73 -37.84 -0.38
C TYR A 166 23.28 -37.44 -0.65
N GLU A 167 22.33 -38.34 -0.39
CA GLU A 167 20.90 -38.16 -0.68
C GLU A 167 20.32 -36.87 -0.06
N MET A 168 20.81 -36.46 1.10
CA MET A 168 20.38 -35.21 1.76
C MET A 168 20.81 -33.96 0.99
N VAL A 169 21.98 -33.98 0.34
CA VAL A 169 22.47 -32.85 -0.45
C VAL A 169 21.63 -32.69 -1.72
N GLU A 170 21.31 -33.79 -2.39
CA GLU A 170 20.45 -33.80 -3.58
C GLU A 170 19.03 -33.29 -3.26
N LYS A 171 18.43 -33.74 -2.15
CA LYS A 171 17.11 -33.27 -1.72
C LYS A 171 17.08 -31.77 -1.44
N VAL A 172 18.13 -31.24 -0.83
CA VAL A 172 18.24 -29.81 -0.53
C VAL A 172 18.53 -28.99 -1.78
N GLY A 173 19.38 -29.48 -2.68
CA GLY A 173 19.58 -28.87 -4.00
C GLY A 173 18.28 -28.80 -4.79
N LEU A 174 17.47 -29.87 -4.79
CA LEU A 174 16.16 -29.90 -5.43
C LEU A 174 15.19 -28.88 -4.80
N TYR A 175 15.19 -28.75 -3.47
CA TYR A 175 14.42 -27.72 -2.77
C TYR A 175 14.84 -26.31 -3.20
N TRP A 176 16.14 -26.05 -3.30
CA TRP A 176 16.66 -24.76 -3.71
C TRP A 176 16.26 -24.41 -5.16
N HIS A 177 16.36 -25.37 -6.07
CA HIS A 177 15.87 -25.21 -7.45
C HIS A 177 14.37 -24.99 -7.54
N PHE A 178 13.58 -25.67 -6.69
CA PHE A 178 12.14 -25.43 -6.63
C PHE A 178 11.81 -24.00 -6.18
N VAL A 179 12.50 -23.50 -5.14
CA VAL A 179 12.34 -22.12 -4.67
C VAL A 179 12.71 -21.14 -5.80
N ASP A 180 13.84 -21.34 -6.48
CA ASP A 180 14.27 -20.48 -7.60
C ASP A 180 13.26 -20.46 -8.77
N LEU A 181 12.71 -21.62 -9.14
CA LEU A 181 11.70 -21.73 -10.19
C LEU A 181 10.42 -20.95 -9.82
N VAL A 182 9.94 -21.07 -8.58
CA VAL A 182 8.78 -20.30 -8.10
C VAL A 182 9.06 -18.80 -8.15
N TRP A 183 10.29 -18.37 -7.84
CA TRP A 183 10.69 -16.96 -7.89
C TRP A 183 10.59 -16.38 -9.29
N VAL A 184 11.07 -17.11 -10.30
CA VAL A 184 11.00 -16.67 -11.69
C VAL A 184 9.55 -16.39 -12.11
N PHE A 185 8.60 -17.26 -11.74
CA PHE A 185 7.18 -17.02 -12.01
C PHE A 185 6.64 -15.77 -11.31
N VAL A 186 6.88 -15.63 -10.00
CA VAL A 186 6.44 -14.45 -9.23
C VAL A 186 7.03 -13.16 -9.82
N PHE A 187 8.31 -13.18 -10.19
CA PHE A 187 8.97 -12.04 -10.81
C PHE A 187 8.32 -11.64 -12.13
N THR A 188 7.98 -12.63 -12.97
CA THR A 188 7.38 -12.37 -14.28
C THR A 188 5.99 -11.73 -14.17
N PHE A 189 5.14 -12.22 -13.25
CA PHE A 189 3.78 -11.70 -13.08
C PHE A 189 3.69 -10.32 -12.42
N PHE A 190 4.65 -9.96 -11.55
CA PHE A 190 4.58 -8.69 -10.82
C PHE A 190 5.52 -7.60 -11.34
N TYR A 191 6.59 -7.96 -12.06
CA TYR A 191 7.60 -6.99 -12.52
C TYR A 191 7.70 -6.85 -14.04
N LEU A 192 7.21 -7.81 -14.84
CA LEU A 192 7.24 -7.74 -16.32
C LEU A 192 5.88 -7.46 -16.97
N VAL A 193 4.79 -7.82 -16.32
CA VAL A 193 3.40 -7.56 -16.76
C VAL A 193 2.90 -6.29 -16.09
#